data_AF-A0A2T7Q202-F1
#
_entry.id   AF-A0A2T7Q202-F1
#
_cell.length_a   1.000
_cell.length_b   1.000
_cell.length_c   1.000
_cell.angle_alpha   90.00
_cell.angle_beta   90.00
_cell.angle_gamma   90.00
#
_symmetry.space_group_name_H-M   'P 1'
#
loop_
_entity.id
_entity.type
_entity.pdbx_description
1 polymer ?
#
loop_
_entity_poly.entity_id
_entity_poly.type
_entity_poly.pdbx_seq_one_letter_code
_entity_poly.pdbx_strand_id
1 'polypeptide(L)'
;MCISFNTRGLLITDDFNEKTAWEISLSRKNEYQNGAYWGTPTGWVCYAIALVNQKNAQQLAKAYIDDLRENDFRKGGEAAAPYECFYPPSHQQNPLYMTTVACPYIVFKAARFRSSAP
;
A
#
# COMPACT_ATOMS: atom_id res chain seq x y z
N MET A 1 0.93 16.25 4.79
CA MET A 1 1.49 14.93 5.15
C MET A 1 0.35 13.93 5.09
N CYS A 2 0.05 13.38 3.90
CA CYS A 2 -0.93 12.30 3.76
C CYS A 2 -0.19 10.98 3.92
N ILE A 3 -0.32 10.36 5.09
CA ILE A 3 0.33 9.09 5.36
C ILE A 3 -0.68 7.98 5.15
N SER A 4 -0.82 7.56 3.89
CA SER A 4 -1.52 6.32 3.55
C SER A 4 -0.46 5.25 3.34
N PHE A 5 -0.38 4.28 4.25
CA PHE A 5 0.74 3.33 4.34
C PHE A 5 0.57 2.12 3.44
N ASN A 6 0.44 2.39 2.15
CA ASN A 6 0.49 1.42 1.07
C ASN A 6 1.74 1.69 0.23
N THR A 7 2.11 0.77 -0.66
CA THR A 7 3.36 0.89 -1.41
C THR A 7 3.14 1.55 -2.77
N ARG A 8 3.89 2.61 -3.05
CA ARG A 8 4.05 3.18 -4.40
C ARG A 8 5.27 2.53 -5.04
N GLY A 9 5.20 2.25 -6.34
CA GLY A 9 6.31 1.63 -7.06
C GLY A 9 7.57 2.51 -7.20
N LEU A 10 7.48 3.79 -6.86
CA LEU A 10 8.55 4.78 -6.96
C LEU A 10 8.42 5.84 -5.85
N LEU A 11 9.52 6.52 -5.53
CA LEU A 11 9.51 7.65 -4.59
C LEU A 11 8.82 8.87 -5.23
N ILE A 12 8.20 9.70 -4.40
CA ILE A 12 7.54 10.95 -4.86
C ILE A 12 8.54 11.99 -5.40
N THR A 13 9.83 11.82 -5.10
CA THR A 13 10.93 12.65 -5.60
C THR A 13 11.46 12.18 -6.95
N ASP A 14 11.07 10.98 -7.39
CA ASP A 14 11.69 10.27 -8.50
C ASP A 14 10.71 10.11 -9.67
N ASP A 15 9.67 10.95 -9.71
CA ASP A 15 8.78 11.03 -10.86
C ASP A 15 9.60 11.44 -12.10
N PHE A 16 9.36 10.79 -13.25
CA PHE A 16 10.05 11.11 -14.50
C PHE A 16 9.99 12.61 -14.86
N ASN A 17 8.83 13.24 -14.66
CA ASN A 17 8.69 14.70 -14.68
C ASN A 17 7.40 15.16 -13.97
N GLU A 18 7.08 16.45 -14.07
CA GLU A 18 5.88 17.04 -13.46
C GLU A 18 4.56 16.37 -13.92
N LYS A 19 4.52 15.82 -15.14
CA LYS A 19 3.32 15.29 -15.80
C LYS A 19 3.16 13.77 -15.73
N THR A 20 4.20 13.01 -15.37
CA THR A 20 4.11 11.53 -15.28
C THR A 20 5.11 10.96 -14.26
N ALA A 21 4.75 9.84 -13.63
CA ALA A 21 5.63 9.15 -12.71
C ALA A 21 6.67 8.29 -13.45
N TRP A 22 6.27 7.63 -14.54
CA TRP A 22 7.14 6.84 -15.42
C TRP A 22 7.40 7.56 -16.76
N GLU A 23 8.46 7.17 -17.48
CA GLU A 23 8.78 7.67 -18.83
C GLU A 23 7.59 7.59 -19.79
N ILE A 24 6.86 6.47 -19.74
CA ILE A 24 5.69 6.19 -20.57
C ILE A 24 4.61 5.57 -19.71
N SER A 25 3.39 6.11 -19.77
CA SER A 25 2.22 5.51 -19.13
C SER A 25 0.93 5.87 -19.87
N LEU A 26 -0.02 4.93 -19.87
CA LEU A 26 -1.38 5.15 -20.36
C LEU A 26 -2.31 5.75 -19.29
N SER A 27 -1.93 5.64 -18.02
CA SER A 27 -2.68 6.18 -16.90
C SER A 27 -2.20 7.59 -16.57
N ARG A 28 -3.12 8.45 -16.09
CA ARG A 28 -2.74 9.78 -15.61
C ARG A 28 -1.77 9.65 -14.44
N LYS A 29 -0.91 10.65 -14.26
CA LYS A 29 0.01 10.69 -13.13
C LYS A 29 -0.75 10.49 -11.83
N ASN A 30 -0.16 9.70 -10.94
CA ASN A 30 -0.66 9.33 -9.63
C ASN A 30 -1.90 8.43 -9.63
N GLU A 31 -2.37 7.98 -10.80
CA GLU A 31 -3.45 7.00 -10.92
C GLU A 31 -2.89 5.63 -11.35
N TYR A 32 -3.54 4.56 -10.88
CA TYR A 32 -3.23 3.18 -11.25
C TYR A 32 -1.72 2.85 -11.14
N GLN A 33 -1.13 2.25 -12.17
CA GLN A 33 0.29 1.91 -12.20
C GLN A 33 1.22 3.14 -12.34
N ASN A 34 0.68 4.32 -12.66
CA ASN A 34 1.46 5.56 -12.81
C ASN A 34 1.63 6.34 -11.51
N GLY A 35 1.92 5.63 -10.42
CA GLY A 35 2.25 6.24 -9.13
C GLY A 35 1.10 6.34 -8.12
N ALA A 36 0.03 5.56 -8.26
CA ALA A 36 -0.89 5.32 -7.14
C ALA A 36 -0.25 4.43 -6.08
N TYR A 37 -0.84 4.38 -4.89
CA TYR A 37 -0.46 3.43 -3.86
C TYR A 37 -1.22 2.11 -3.99
N TRP A 38 -0.53 1.01 -3.73
CA TRP A 38 -1.03 -0.35 -3.88
C TRP A 38 -0.78 -1.16 -2.61
N GLY A 39 -1.81 -1.90 -2.21
CA GLY A 39 -1.70 -2.84 -1.08
C GLY A 39 -1.18 -4.22 -1.49
N THR A 40 -1.43 -4.63 -2.74
CA THR A 40 -1.02 -5.96 -3.26
C THR A 40 0.46 -6.28 -3.04
N PRO A 41 1.43 -5.40 -3.40
CA PRO A 41 2.84 -5.70 -3.23
C PRO A 41 3.40 -5.38 -1.83
N THR A 42 2.59 -4.82 -0.92
CA THR A 42 3.05 -4.35 0.40
C THR A 42 3.72 -5.46 1.21
N GLY A 43 3.23 -6.69 1.12
CA GLY A 43 3.85 -7.85 1.77
C GLY A 43 5.30 -8.06 1.34
N TRP A 44 5.57 -8.06 0.04
CA TRP A 44 6.91 -8.27 -0.51
C TRP A 44 7.86 -7.13 -0.15
N VAL A 45 7.37 -5.88 -0.14
CA VAL A 45 8.16 -4.73 0.30
C VAL A 45 8.52 -4.86 1.78
N CYS A 46 7.57 -5.23 2.65
CA CYS A 46 7.87 -5.53 4.05
C CYS A 46 8.94 -6.63 4.18
N TYR A 47 8.84 -7.70 3.39
CA TYR A 47 9.83 -8.78 3.40
C TYR A 47 11.22 -8.29 2.95
N ALA A 48 11.31 -7.52 1.86
CA ALA A 48 12.57 -6.98 1.38
C ALA A 48 13.23 -6.06 2.43
N ILE A 49 12.44 -5.18 3.08
CA ILE A 49 12.93 -4.33 4.18
C ILE A 49 13.41 -5.21 5.35
N ALA A 50 12.70 -6.29 5.68
CA ALA A 50 13.02 -7.17 6.79
C ALA A 50 14.38 -7.86 6.66
N LEU A 51 14.86 -8.08 5.43
CA LEU A 51 16.19 -8.65 5.16
C LEU A 51 17.33 -7.76 5.70
N VAL A 52 17.09 -6.46 5.85
CA VAL A 52 18.11 -5.48 6.30
C VAL A 52 17.72 -4.74 7.58
N ASN A 53 16.42 -4.54 7.83
CA ASN A 53 15.90 -3.80 8.97
C ASN A 53 14.49 -4.29 9.37
N GLN A 54 14.46 -5.22 10.32
CA GLN A 54 13.23 -5.79 10.84
C GLN A 54 12.28 -4.76 11.45
N LYS A 55 12.81 -3.74 12.15
CA LYS A 55 12.00 -2.72 12.83
C LYS A 55 11.22 -1.88 11.82
N ASN A 56 11.86 -1.46 10.73
CA ASN A 56 11.20 -0.69 9.68
C ASN A 56 10.14 -1.53 8.94
N ALA A 57 10.40 -2.82 8.71
CA ALA A 57 9.41 -3.73 8.13
C ALA A 57 8.17 -3.86 9.01
N GLN A 58 8.34 -4.00 10.33
CA GLN A 58 7.24 -4.05 11.28
C GLN A 58 6.45 -2.73 11.32
N GLN A 59 7.13 -1.58 11.22
CA GLN A 59 6.47 -0.27 11.16
C GLN A 59 5.58 -0.15 9.92
N LEU A 60 6.10 -0.51 8.74
CA LEU A 60 5.31 -0.52 7.50
C LEU A 60 4.12 -1.48 7.60
N ALA A 61 4.35 -2.72 8.06
CA ALA A 61 3.29 -3.71 8.21
C ALA A 61 2.19 -3.25 9.18
N LYS A 62 2.57 -2.66 10.33
CA LYS A 62 1.61 -2.11 11.29
C LYS A 62 0.77 -1.02 10.65
N ALA A 63 1.43 -0.05 10.02
CA ALA A 63 0.77 1.10 9.47
C ALA A 63 -0.17 0.74 8.30
N TYR A 64 0.21 -0.26 7.49
CA TYR A 64 -0.65 -0.87 6.48
C TYR A 64 -1.91 -1.50 7.08
N ILE A 65 -1.77 -2.29 8.14
CA ILE A 65 -2.90 -2.93 8.82
C ILE A 65 -3.81 -1.90 9.49
N ASP A 66 -3.24 -0.85 10.07
CA ASP A 66 -4.00 0.24 10.67
C ASP A 66 -4.85 0.96 9.61
N ASP A 67 -4.29 1.28 8.43
CA ASP A 67 -5.01 1.89 7.30
C ASP A 67 -6.18 1.02 6.80
N LEU A 68 -5.98 -0.30 6.70
CA LEU A 68 -7.05 -1.23 6.34
C LEU A 68 -8.17 -1.27 7.38
N ARG A 69 -7.84 -1.17 8.68
CA ARG A 69 -8.83 -1.15 9.77
C ARG A 69 -9.57 0.18 9.83
N GLU A 70 -8.87 1.28 9.56
CA GLU A 70 -9.46 2.61 9.54
C GLU A 70 -10.50 2.72 8.42
N ASN A 71 -10.21 2.18 7.24
CA ASN A 71 -11.04 2.30 6.05
C ASN A 71 -11.92 1.06 5.78
N ASP A 72 -12.07 0.18 6.77
CA ASP A 72 -12.77 -1.10 6.65
C ASP A 72 -14.24 -0.92 6.21
N PHE A 73 -14.63 -1.55 5.10
CA PHE A 73 -15.98 -1.46 4.54
C PHE A 73 -17.09 -1.88 5.52
N ARG A 74 -16.77 -2.72 6.51
CA ARG A 74 -17.72 -3.20 7.52
C ARG A 74 -18.16 -2.09 8.48
N LYS A 75 -17.45 -0.96 8.52
CA LYS A 75 -17.83 0.22 9.30
C LYS A 75 -19.02 0.97 8.68
N GLY A 76 -19.35 0.71 7.41
CA GLY A 76 -20.36 1.45 6.66
C GLY A 76 -19.93 2.88 6.33
N GLY A 77 -20.86 3.68 5.81
CA GLY A 77 -20.58 5.05 5.34
C GLY A 77 -19.77 5.05 4.04
N GLU A 78 -18.74 5.89 3.97
CA GLU A 78 -17.86 6.03 2.80
C GLU A 78 -16.68 5.04 2.80
N ALA A 79 -16.52 4.26 3.87
CA ALA A 79 -15.45 3.26 3.96
C ALA A 79 -15.75 2.09 3.02
N ALA A 80 -14.82 1.76 2.12
CA ALA A 80 -14.95 0.66 1.17
C ALA A 80 -13.63 -0.11 0.93
N ALA A 81 -12.61 0.10 1.79
CA ALA A 81 -11.36 -0.65 1.69
C ALA A 81 -11.61 -2.15 2.01
N PRO A 82 -10.78 -3.05 1.45
CA PRO A 82 -9.54 -2.82 0.70
C PRO A 82 -9.77 -2.30 -0.73
N TYR A 83 -9.00 -1.32 -1.17
CA TYR A 83 -8.98 -0.84 -2.56
C TYR A 83 -7.88 -1.55 -3.37
N GLU A 84 -8.02 -1.63 -4.70
CA GLU A 84 -6.94 -2.09 -5.59
C GLU A 84 -5.75 -1.13 -5.52
N CYS A 85 -6.04 0.14 -5.78
CA CYS A 85 -5.12 1.25 -5.63
C CYS A 85 -5.88 2.50 -5.28
N PHE A 86 -5.19 3.47 -4.69
CA PHE A 86 -5.76 4.79 -4.38
C PHE A 86 -4.65 5.82 -4.51
N TYR A 87 -5.05 7.10 -4.54
CA TYR A 87 -4.26 8.29 -4.84
C TYR A 87 -4.59 8.84 -6.23
N PRO A 88 -4.70 10.19 -6.39
CA PRO A 88 -4.73 11.22 -5.32
C PRO A 88 -5.86 10.99 -4.30
N PRO A 89 -5.94 11.70 -3.16
CA PRO A 89 -6.92 11.41 -2.11
C PRO A 89 -8.39 11.31 -2.55
N SER A 90 -8.75 11.95 -3.67
CA SER A 90 -10.06 11.88 -4.32
C SER A 90 -10.29 10.65 -5.20
N HIS A 91 -9.30 9.77 -5.33
CA HIS A 91 -9.32 8.61 -6.23
C HIS A 91 -9.04 7.32 -5.46
N GLN A 92 -10.03 6.44 -5.51
CA GLN A 92 -9.99 5.09 -4.97
C GLN A 92 -10.52 4.17 -6.05
N GLN A 93 -9.80 3.07 -6.32
CA GLN A 93 -10.12 2.18 -7.42
C GLN A 93 -10.47 0.79 -6.89
N ASN A 94 -11.55 0.21 -7.44
CA ASN A 94 -11.99 -1.16 -7.22
C ASN A 94 -12.03 -1.52 -5.71
N PRO A 95 -13.06 -1.09 -4.96
CA PRO A 95 -13.23 -1.47 -3.56
C PRO A 95 -13.42 -2.99 -3.41
N LEU A 96 -13.21 -3.49 -2.19
CA LEU A 96 -13.25 -4.92 -1.85
C LEU A 96 -12.27 -5.78 -2.67
N TYR A 97 -11.10 -5.23 -3.00
CA TYR A 97 -10.09 -5.92 -3.81
C TYR A 97 -9.33 -6.97 -3.00
N MET A 98 -9.51 -8.24 -3.36
CA MET A 98 -9.01 -9.37 -2.57
C MET A 98 -7.48 -9.42 -2.47
N THR A 99 -6.74 -9.07 -3.53
CA THR A 99 -5.27 -9.23 -3.54
C THR A 99 -4.58 -8.28 -2.58
N THR A 100 -5.19 -7.11 -2.31
CA THR A 100 -4.76 -6.17 -1.26
C THR A 100 -4.73 -6.85 0.11
N VAL A 101 -5.59 -7.84 0.39
CA VAL A 101 -5.52 -8.58 1.66
C VAL A 101 -4.70 -9.87 1.53
N ALA A 102 -4.98 -10.67 0.50
CA ALA A 102 -4.44 -12.01 0.39
C ALA A 102 -2.91 -12.04 0.16
N CYS A 103 -2.38 -11.16 -0.69
CA CYS A 103 -0.95 -11.15 -1.02
C CYS A 103 -0.08 -10.68 0.15
N PRO A 104 -0.40 -9.59 0.89
CA PRO A 104 0.32 -9.25 2.11
C PRO A 104 0.20 -10.33 3.20
N TYR A 105 -0.99 -10.92 3.36
CA TYR A 105 -1.23 -11.93 4.39
C TYR A 105 -0.32 -13.15 4.24
N ILE A 106 -0.18 -13.71 3.03
CA ILE A 106 0.67 -14.90 2.81
C ILE A 106 2.14 -14.61 3.15
N VAL A 107 2.63 -13.40 2.85
CA VAL A 107 3.99 -13.00 3.18
C VAL A 107 4.15 -12.82 4.69
N PHE A 108 3.20 -12.16 5.36
CA PHE A 108 3.26 -11.98 6.81
C PHE A 108 3.21 -13.29 7.58
N LYS A 109 2.39 -14.24 7.10
CA LYS A 109 2.31 -15.60 7.64
C LYS A 109 3.63 -16.36 7.48
N ALA A 110 4.27 -16.27 6.31
CA ALA A 110 5.53 -16.94 6.02
C ALA A 110 6.72 -16.33 6.79
N ALA A 111 6.80 -15.01 6.86
CA ALA A 111 7.92 -14.28 7.47
C ALA A 111 7.95 -14.38 9.01
N ARG A 112 6.92 -14.94 9.65
CA ARG A 112 6.72 -14.95 11.11
C ARG A 112 7.09 -13.58 11.71
N PHE A 113 6.58 -12.48 11.15
CA PHE A 113 6.70 -11.15 11.76
C PHE A 113 6.07 -11.20 13.14
N ARG A 114 6.83 -11.65 14.15
CA ARG A 114 6.36 -11.69 15.53
C ARG A 114 6.18 -10.23 15.93
N SER A 115 4.97 -9.86 16.30
CA SER A 115 4.76 -8.68 17.13
C SER A 115 5.56 -8.94 18.41
N SER A 116 6.65 -8.22 18.59
CA SER A 116 7.18 -8.01 19.94
C SER A 116 6.19 -7.10 20.65
N ALA A 117 5.14 -7.70 21.23
CA ALA A 117 4.41 -7.07 22.31
C ALA A 117 5.16 -7.37 23.61
N PRO A 118 5.37 -6.38 24.50
CA PRO A 118 5.81 -6.63 25.87
C PRO A 118 4.75 -7.42 26.65
#